data_AF-A0A940R9L7-F1
#
_entry.id   AF-A0A940R9L7-F1
#
_cell.length_a   1.000
_cell.length_b   1.000
_cell.length_c   1.000
_cell.angle_alpha   90.00
_cell.angle_beta   90.00
_cell.angle_gamma   90.00
#
_symmetry.space_group_name_H-M   'P 1'
#
loop_
_entity.id
_entity.type
_entity.pdbx_description
1 polymer ?
#
loop_
_entity_poly.entity_id
_entity_poly.type
_entity_poly.pdbx_seq_one_letter_code
_entity_poly.pdbx_strand_id
1 'polypeptide(L)'
;MSDLIEQPVFSKVKGSVTSSMSQAERLNAIQDVVIESIVAAPGHRQLRNPKQVVKLKEYILSSKGGDFVHDPILLNLITDANGNIKSVDLWNAHHRLVAYSLAEYKKIGDIPAANILVLVNGYKTESERWGHYLSIGGIDSAATQSYSPVTPGGEIRVGTVNVGGERSNFELGSRNTLGRLLKNTMNATPTKVGVYFGTFDPVHEGHVAVAKAVREKYNLDEVIIVPNIVSINKPNATSAQHRLDMLRIRLGKEKGLNLYTGASGEIINQFGRDPFIERITQIYGATEVFQIIGSDSFKSSLESNSINPSSNRNFIVVPRDATEKIDVPEDLTHLVHVSGVADPMGLSSTLIRKIIKGNEKPDSTMLDDDVYRYVIENALYK
;
A
#
# COMPACT_ATOMS: atom_id res chain seq x y z
N MET A 1 9.59 -7.16 30.03
CA MET A 1 10.89 -6.66 29.54
C MET A 1 10.81 -6.68 28.03
N SER A 2 10.31 -5.64 27.36
CA SER A 2 10.90 -4.31 27.18
C SER A 2 12.20 -4.34 26.38
N ASP A 3 12.14 -4.82 25.13
CA ASP A 3 13.00 -4.32 24.07
C ASP A 3 12.08 -3.84 22.94
N LEU A 4 11.38 -2.74 23.23
CA LEU A 4 10.95 -1.83 22.18
C LEU A 4 12.24 -1.41 21.50
N ILE A 5 12.45 -1.84 20.25
CA ILE A 5 13.39 -1.18 19.37
C ILE A 5 12.85 0.24 19.24
N GLU A 6 13.30 1.14 20.12
CA GLU A 6 13.40 2.56 19.81
C GLU A 6 14.00 2.60 18.41
N GLN A 7 13.21 2.97 17.41
CA GLN A 7 13.78 3.28 16.11
C GLN A 7 14.33 4.69 16.26
N PRO A 8 15.62 4.89 16.56
CA PRO A 8 16.18 6.20 16.75
C PRO A 8 16.60 6.64 15.35
N VAL A 9 15.63 6.79 14.46
CA VAL A 9 15.91 6.95 13.03
C VAL A 9 16.76 8.21 12.80
N PHE A 10 16.65 9.19 13.71
CA PHE A 10 17.29 10.50 13.57
C PHE A 10 17.70 11.17 14.90
N SER A 11 18.20 10.42 15.91
CA SER A 11 18.87 11.05 17.08
C SER A 11 20.15 11.83 16.72
N LYS A 12 20.52 11.82 15.43
CA LYS A 12 21.75 12.40 14.86
C LYS A 12 21.51 13.62 13.97
N VAL A 13 20.28 14.13 13.90
CA VAL A 13 19.98 15.40 13.22
C VAL A 13 20.51 16.54 14.06
N LYS A 14 21.24 17.47 13.42
CA LYS A 14 21.93 18.56 14.11
C LYS A 14 21.22 19.89 13.90
N GLY A 15 20.89 20.56 15.00
CA GLY A 15 20.42 21.95 15.00
C GLY A 15 19.04 22.17 14.39
N SER A 16 18.68 23.44 14.24
CA SER A 16 17.50 23.88 13.49
C SER A 16 17.86 24.14 12.03
N VAL A 17 16.91 23.90 11.13
CA VAL A 17 17.09 24.07 9.68
C VAL A 17 15.98 24.93 9.09
N THR A 18 16.37 25.89 8.24
CA THR A 18 15.47 26.82 7.54
C THR A 18 15.76 26.85 6.04
N SER A 19 14.82 27.37 5.25
CA SER A 19 15.00 27.62 3.81
C SER A 19 15.99 28.76 3.50
N SER A 20 16.49 29.46 4.51
CA SER A 20 17.49 30.53 4.37
C SER A 20 18.93 30.02 4.41
N MET A 21 19.15 28.86 5.04
CA MET A 21 20.45 28.20 5.09
C MET A 21 20.88 27.75 3.70
N SER A 22 22.19 27.72 3.47
CA SER A 22 22.79 27.18 2.25
C SER A 22 22.56 25.67 2.12
N GLN A 23 22.67 25.17 0.88
CA GLN A 23 22.56 23.73 0.61
C GLN A 23 23.57 22.89 1.41
N ALA A 24 24.79 23.40 1.61
CA ALA A 24 25.82 22.73 2.39
C ALA A 24 25.43 22.63 3.87
N GLU A 25 24.89 23.69 4.47
CA GLU A 25 24.45 23.70 5.86
C GLU A 25 23.26 22.76 6.09
N ARG A 26 22.30 22.73 5.17
CA ARG A 26 21.16 21.80 5.23
C ARG A 26 21.60 20.34 5.11
N LEU A 27 22.51 20.04 4.19
CA LEU A 27 23.06 18.69 4.03
C LEU A 27 23.83 18.27 5.28
N ASN A 28 24.62 19.18 5.86
CA ASN A 28 25.38 18.94 7.09
C ASN A 28 24.47 18.57 8.28
N ALA A 29 23.26 19.14 8.35
CA ALA A 29 22.29 18.82 9.40
C ALA A 29 21.79 17.37 9.36
N ILE A 30 21.85 16.72 8.18
CA ILE A 30 21.39 15.34 7.96
C ILE A 30 22.50 14.38 7.51
N GLN A 31 23.77 14.80 7.51
CA GLN A 31 24.87 13.99 6.97
C GLN A 31 25.04 12.63 7.69
N ASP A 32 24.71 12.58 8.97
CA ASP A 32 24.90 11.39 9.83
C ASP A 32 23.74 10.40 9.76
N VAL A 33 22.74 10.73 8.94
CA VAL A 33 21.55 9.91 8.72
C VAL A 33 21.94 8.68 7.94
N VAL A 34 21.58 7.52 8.47
CA VAL A 34 21.81 6.24 7.82
C VAL A 34 20.85 6.12 6.64
N ILE A 35 21.37 5.84 5.45
CA ILE A 35 20.57 5.68 4.22
C ILE A 35 19.51 4.59 4.42
N GLU A 36 19.91 3.46 5.02
CA GLU A 36 19.04 2.32 5.34
C GLU A 36 17.78 2.76 6.12
N SER A 37 17.92 3.75 7.00
CA SER A 37 16.83 4.24 7.84
C SER A 37 15.76 5.02 7.06
N ILE A 38 16.15 5.64 5.94
CA ILE A 38 15.23 6.30 4.99
C ILE A 38 14.59 5.24 4.10
N VAL A 39 15.38 4.31 3.58
CA VAL A 39 14.89 3.30 2.64
C VAL A 39 13.98 2.26 3.29
N ALA A 40 14.26 1.92 4.55
CA ALA A 40 13.45 1.04 5.37
C ALA A 40 12.27 1.76 6.02
N ALA A 41 12.06 3.06 5.79
CA ALA A 41 10.95 3.78 6.37
C ALA A 41 9.62 3.46 5.65
N PRO A 42 8.54 3.22 6.40
CA PRO A 42 7.17 3.12 5.87
C PRO A 42 6.81 4.28 4.93
N GLY A 43 6.40 3.95 3.70
CA GLY A 43 6.11 4.95 2.64
C GLY A 43 7.28 5.23 1.69
N HIS A 44 8.52 4.87 2.08
CA HIS A 44 9.65 4.80 1.15
C HIS A 44 9.98 3.37 0.74
N ARG A 45 9.50 2.34 1.46
CA ARG A 45 9.67 0.90 1.15
C ARG A 45 9.24 0.40 -0.24
N GLN A 46 8.65 1.24 -1.07
CA GLN A 46 8.42 0.98 -2.51
C GLN A 46 9.69 1.14 -3.36
N LEU A 47 10.81 1.42 -2.72
CA LEU A 47 12.14 1.42 -3.29
C LEU A 47 12.39 0.16 -4.12
N ARG A 48 12.94 0.39 -5.32
CA ARG A 48 13.15 -0.68 -6.30
C ARG A 48 13.91 -1.85 -5.69
N ASN A 49 13.49 -3.05 -6.08
CA ASN A 49 14.14 -4.29 -5.70
C ASN A 49 15.66 -4.16 -5.95
N PRO A 50 16.55 -4.53 -5.01
CA PRO A 50 18.00 -4.52 -5.20
C PRO A 50 18.46 -5.13 -6.53
N LYS A 51 17.76 -6.16 -7.03
CA LYS A 51 18.02 -6.80 -8.33
C LYS A 51 17.78 -5.88 -9.53
N GLN A 52 16.93 -4.87 -9.41
CA GLN A 52 16.60 -3.92 -10.47
C GLN A 52 17.60 -2.75 -10.56
N VAL A 53 18.46 -2.55 -9.56
CA VAL A 53 19.42 -1.43 -9.52
C VAL A 53 20.87 -1.89 -9.63
N VAL A 54 21.12 -3.15 -10.00
CA VAL A 54 22.48 -3.74 -10.08
C VAL A 54 23.41 -2.93 -10.99
N LYS A 55 22.96 -2.59 -12.21
CA LYS A 55 23.74 -1.76 -13.14
C LYS A 55 24.00 -0.35 -12.62
N LEU A 56 23.05 0.21 -11.87
CA LEU A 56 23.20 1.53 -11.26
C LEU A 56 24.19 1.51 -10.09
N LYS A 57 24.17 0.45 -9.28
CA LYS A 57 25.18 0.19 -8.24
C LYS A 57 26.58 0.06 -8.86
N GLU A 58 26.71 -0.74 -9.92
CA GLU A 58 27.98 -0.90 -10.65
C GLU A 58 28.48 0.43 -11.18
N TYR A 59 27.61 1.23 -11.77
CA TYR A 59 27.94 2.58 -12.22
C TYR A 59 28.43 3.46 -11.07
N ILE A 60 27.71 3.51 -9.94
CA ILE A 60 28.11 4.28 -8.74
C ILE A 60 29.51 3.85 -8.27
N LEU A 61 29.79 2.55 -8.20
CA LEU A 61 31.09 2.03 -7.79
C LEU A 61 32.19 2.42 -8.80
N SER A 62 31.97 2.21 -10.10
CA SER A 62 32.98 2.47 -11.13
C SER A 62 33.29 3.96 -11.33
N SER A 63 32.35 4.83 -10.99
CA SER A 63 32.46 6.28 -11.15
C SER A 63 32.69 7.03 -9.83
N LYS A 64 33.02 6.32 -8.74
CA LYS A 64 33.28 6.90 -7.42
C LYS A 64 32.13 7.79 -6.92
N GLY A 65 30.89 7.33 -7.12
CA GLY A 65 29.68 7.99 -6.65
C GLY A 65 28.72 8.43 -7.76
N GLY A 66 29.11 8.35 -9.03
CA GLY A 66 28.24 8.77 -10.15
C GLY A 66 28.17 10.28 -10.35
N ASP A 67 27.70 10.67 -11.53
CA ASP A 67 27.32 12.06 -11.83
C ASP A 67 25.80 12.13 -12.02
N PHE A 68 25.13 12.72 -11.03
CA PHE A 68 23.69 12.94 -11.03
C PHE A 68 23.34 14.42 -10.83
N VAL A 69 24.25 15.34 -11.20
CA VAL A 69 24.05 16.78 -10.97
C VAL A 69 22.79 17.31 -11.67
N HIS A 70 22.43 16.74 -12.81
CA HIS A 70 21.23 17.11 -13.57
C HIS A 70 19.95 16.39 -13.11
N ASP A 71 20.08 15.40 -12.21
CA ASP A 71 18.94 14.68 -11.62
C ASP A 71 19.32 14.18 -10.20
N PRO A 72 19.50 15.11 -9.23
CA PRO A 72 19.96 14.75 -7.90
C PRO A 72 18.90 13.96 -7.12
N ILE A 73 19.31 13.37 -6.00
CA ILE A 73 18.39 12.87 -4.97
C ILE A 73 17.79 14.07 -4.25
N LEU A 74 16.46 14.17 -4.25
CA LEU A 74 15.73 15.22 -3.55
C LEU A 74 15.26 14.73 -2.18
N LEU A 75 15.79 15.34 -1.12
CA LEU A 75 15.35 15.14 0.26
C LEU A 75 14.68 16.41 0.76
N ASN A 76 13.45 16.31 1.24
CA ASN A 76 12.72 17.44 1.79
C ASN A 76 12.62 17.31 3.32
N LEU A 77 13.14 18.31 4.02
CA LEU A 77 13.09 18.41 5.47
C LEU A 77 11.81 19.16 5.85
N ILE A 78 10.94 18.50 6.59
CA ILE A 78 9.76 19.14 7.18
C ILE A 78 10.14 19.63 8.56
N THR A 79 9.99 20.93 8.81
CA THR A 79 10.34 21.55 10.09
C THR A 79 9.13 22.19 10.75
N ASP A 80 9.20 22.36 12.08
CA ASP A 80 8.28 23.26 12.79
C ASP A 80 8.68 24.73 12.67
N ALA A 81 7.90 25.62 13.29
CA ALA A 81 8.16 27.07 13.30
C ALA A 81 9.53 27.46 13.90
N ASN A 82 10.13 26.59 14.72
CA ASN A 82 11.44 26.81 15.32
C ASN A 82 12.58 26.20 14.48
N GLY A 83 12.26 25.65 13.30
CA GLY A 83 13.22 24.98 12.44
C GLY A 83 13.61 23.58 12.92
N ASN A 84 12.93 23.02 13.93
CA ASN A 84 13.21 21.64 14.34
C ASN A 84 12.66 20.69 13.29
N ILE A 85 13.51 19.80 12.80
CA ILE A 85 13.10 18.80 11.80
C ILE A 85 12.14 17.81 12.46
N LYS A 86 10.93 17.72 11.91
CA LYS A 86 9.90 16.76 12.28
C LYS A 86 9.96 15.51 11.43
N SER A 87 10.29 15.67 10.16
CA SER A 87 10.45 14.55 9.25
C SER A 87 11.35 14.83 8.05
N VAL A 88 11.79 13.76 7.41
CA VAL A 88 12.49 13.78 6.13
C VAL A 88 11.66 13.00 5.11
N ASP A 89 11.38 13.62 3.97
CA ASP A 89 10.66 13.02 2.86
C ASP A 89 11.61 12.82 1.66
N LEU A 90 11.72 11.59 1.16
CA LEU A 90 12.39 11.32 -0.11
C LEU A 90 11.44 11.53 -1.29
N TRP A 91 11.72 12.54 -2.09
CA TRP A 91 10.81 13.04 -3.14
C TRP A 91 10.95 12.32 -4.47
N ASN A 92 12.18 12.15 -4.96
CA ASN A 92 12.49 11.41 -6.17
C ASN A 92 13.65 10.44 -5.88
N ALA A 93 14.12 9.75 -6.91
CA ALA A 93 15.41 9.07 -6.86
C ALA A 93 15.53 7.86 -5.91
N HIS A 94 14.41 7.23 -5.55
CA HIS A 94 14.35 6.04 -4.71
C HIS A 94 15.39 4.98 -5.15
N HIS A 95 15.42 4.62 -6.43
CA HIS A 95 16.39 3.68 -6.99
C HIS A 95 17.86 4.07 -6.78
N ARG A 96 18.19 5.38 -6.81
CA ARG A 96 19.55 5.85 -6.55
C ARG A 96 19.92 5.64 -5.09
N LEU A 97 19.02 5.97 -4.16
CA LEU A 97 19.28 5.80 -2.73
C LEU A 97 19.50 4.33 -2.36
N VAL A 98 18.73 3.39 -2.95
CA VAL A 98 19.00 1.95 -2.83
C VAL A 98 20.36 1.59 -3.42
N ALA A 99 20.67 2.07 -4.62
CA ALA A 99 21.92 1.73 -5.30
C ALA A 99 23.15 2.22 -4.52
N TYR A 100 23.09 3.41 -3.92
CA TYR A 100 24.13 3.92 -3.01
C TYR A 100 24.27 3.02 -1.78
N SER A 101 23.16 2.64 -1.13
CA SER A 101 23.19 1.73 0.02
C SER A 101 23.85 0.39 -0.30
N LEU A 102 23.59 -0.16 -1.50
CA LEU A 102 24.20 -1.41 -1.99
C LEU A 102 25.65 -1.23 -2.46
N ALA A 103 26.07 0.01 -2.74
CA ALA A 103 27.43 0.38 -3.09
C ALA A 103 28.28 0.75 -1.86
N GLU A 104 27.83 0.39 -0.65
CA GLU A 104 28.50 0.64 0.62
C GLU A 104 28.55 2.11 1.09
N TYR A 105 27.73 2.99 0.48
CA TYR A 105 27.45 4.31 1.04
C TYR A 105 26.40 4.12 2.14
N LYS A 106 26.78 4.30 3.41
CA LYS A 106 25.93 3.96 4.56
C LYS A 106 25.14 5.15 5.08
N LYS A 107 25.67 6.36 4.91
CA LYS A 107 25.08 7.62 5.39
C LYS A 107 24.84 8.59 4.24
N ILE A 108 23.94 9.55 4.46
CA ILE A 108 23.68 10.65 3.53
C ILE A 108 24.97 11.42 3.21
N GLY A 109 25.83 11.64 4.21
CA GLY A 109 27.12 12.31 4.03
C GLY A 109 28.15 11.54 3.21
N ASP A 110 27.95 10.24 2.97
CA ASP A 110 28.85 9.45 2.13
C ASP A 110 28.62 9.76 0.64
N ILE A 111 27.38 10.14 0.26
CA ILE A 111 27.01 10.42 -1.14
C ILE A 111 27.64 11.75 -1.57
N PRO A 112 28.20 11.85 -2.80
CA PRO A 112 28.73 13.12 -3.29
C PRO A 112 27.69 14.24 -3.18
N ALA A 113 28.05 15.35 -2.53
CA ALA A 113 27.11 16.42 -2.21
C ALA A 113 26.41 17.00 -3.46
N ALA A 114 27.09 17.01 -4.60
CA ALA A 114 26.53 17.46 -5.87
C ALA A 114 25.37 16.58 -6.40
N ASN A 115 25.25 15.35 -5.90
CA ASN A 115 24.19 14.41 -6.26
C ASN A 115 22.98 14.46 -5.30
N ILE A 116 22.98 15.36 -4.31
CA ILE A 116 21.89 15.54 -3.35
C ILE A 116 21.45 17.00 -3.33
N LEU A 117 20.13 17.22 -3.40
CA LEU A 117 19.51 18.50 -3.11
C LEU A 117 18.61 18.38 -1.88
N VAL A 118 18.74 19.33 -0.94
CA VAL A 118 18.01 19.33 0.32
C VAL A 118 17.06 20.52 0.35
N LEU A 119 15.78 20.21 0.32
CA LEU A 119 14.69 21.17 0.42
C LEU A 119 14.29 21.34 1.89
N VAL A 120 13.74 22.49 2.23
CA VAL A 120 13.12 22.74 3.54
C VAL A 120 11.70 23.21 3.30
N ASN A 121 10.72 22.44 3.77
CA ASN A 121 9.30 22.71 3.54
C ASN A 121 8.96 22.98 2.05
N GLY A 122 9.67 22.31 1.13
CA GLY A 122 9.51 22.45 -0.32
C GLY A 122 10.29 23.60 -0.98
N TYR A 123 11.15 24.29 -0.24
CA TYR A 123 11.94 25.42 -0.74
C TYR A 123 13.40 25.04 -0.99
N LYS A 124 13.92 25.43 -2.16
CA LYS A 124 15.37 25.37 -2.47
C LYS A 124 16.11 26.54 -1.83
N THR A 125 15.51 27.72 -1.86
CA THR A 125 16.00 28.95 -1.23
C THR A 125 14.80 29.70 -0.66
N GLU A 126 14.99 30.81 0.06
CA GLU A 126 13.87 31.61 0.57
C GLU A 126 12.91 32.08 -0.54
N SER A 127 13.44 32.35 -1.73
CA SER A 127 12.69 32.89 -2.87
C SER A 127 12.32 31.84 -3.91
N GLU A 128 12.98 30.68 -3.93
CA GLU A 128 12.77 29.63 -4.93
C GLU A 128 12.11 28.40 -4.30
N ARG A 129 10.80 28.27 -4.55
CA ARG A 129 10.06 27.04 -4.26
C ARG A 129 10.23 26.05 -5.40
N TRP A 130 10.43 24.77 -5.09
CA TRP A 130 10.53 23.74 -6.13
C TRP A 130 9.19 23.61 -6.88
N GLY A 131 9.20 23.88 -8.18
CA GLY A 131 7.99 24.04 -9.02
C GLY A 131 7.23 22.76 -9.39
N HIS A 132 7.72 21.58 -9.00
CA HIS A 132 6.98 20.33 -9.18
C HIS A 132 6.08 20.09 -7.96
N TYR A 133 4.83 20.53 -8.05
CA TYR A 133 3.79 20.09 -7.12
C TYR A 133 2.92 19.05 -7.83
N LEU A 134 3.02 17.80 -7.38
CA LEU A 134 1.92 16.84 -7.43
C LEU A 134 1.94 16.12 -6.08
N SER A 135 1.17 16.63 -5.13
CA SER A 135 0.59 15.72 -4.15
C SER A 135 -0.27 14.74 -4.95
N ILE A 136 -0.34 13.48 -4.56
CA ILE A 136 -1.25 12.50 -5.18
C ILE A 136 -2.74 12.89 -5.03
N GLY A 137 -3.07 13.98 -4.32
CA GLY A 137 -4.33 14.70 -4.45
C GLY A 137 -4.23 15.79 -5.53
N GLY A 138 -5.06 15.70 -6.56
CA GLY A 138 -5.05 16.52 -7.77
C GLY A 138 -4.96 18.04 -7.57
N ILE A 139 -4.47 18.70 -8.62
CA ILE A 139 -4.49 20.16 -8.74
C ILE A 139 -5.87 20.57 -9.29
N ASP A 140 -6.52 21.52 -8.63
CA ASP A 140 -7.68 22.24 -9.15
C ASP A 140 -7.19 23.39 -10.05
N SER A 141 -7.59 23.36 -11.32
CA SER A 141 -7.09 24.24 -12.37
C SER A 141 -7.53 25.71 -12.27
N ALA A 142 -8.46 26.07 -11.38
CA ALA A 142 -8.98 27.45 -11.28
C ALA A 142 -8.52 28.25 -10.05
N ALA A 143 -7.86 27.63 -9.05
CA ALA A 143 -7.58 28.25 -7.74
C ALA A 143 -6.08 28.49 -7.43
N THR A 144 -5.21 28.49 -8.45
CA THR A 144 -3.74 28.50 -8.30
C THR A 144 -3.10 29.76 -7.72
N GLN A 145 -3.83 30.87 -7.57
CA GLN A 145 -3.26 32.16 -7.13
C GLN A 145 -3.49 32.51 -5.65
N SER A 146 -4.22 31.71 -4.87
CA SER A 146 -4.64 32.05 -3.50
C SER A 146 -4.33 30.97 -2.43
N TYR A 147 -3.51 29.98 -2.75
CA TYR A 147 -3.20 28.90 -1.80
C TYR A 147 -2.51 29.40 -0.53
N SER A 148 -3.16 29.16 0.62
CA SER A 148 -2.56 29.31 1.95
C SER A 148 -1.92 27.99 2.42
N PRO A 149 -0.86 28.05 3.25
CA PRO A 149 -0.08 26.89 3.67
C PRO A 149 -0.90 25.89 4.50
N VAL A 150 -0.52 24.61 4.37
CA VAL A 150 -1.09 23.50 5.14
C VAL A 150 -0.74 23.68 6.62
N THR A 151 -1.78 23.72 7.46
CA THR A 151 -1.64 23.80 8.92
C THR A 151 -1.12 22.46 9.48
N PRO A 152 -0.19 22.45 10.45
CA PRO A 152 0.27 21.20 11.08
C PRO A 152 -0.91 20.46 11.73
N GLY A 153 -1.24 19.26 11.27
CA GLY A 153 -2.25 18.38 11.89
C GLY A 153 -3.29 17.75 10.96
N GLY A 154 -3.32 18.05 9.66
CA GLY A 154 -4.22 17.39 8.69
C GLY A 154 -3.67 16.05 8.19
N GLU A 155 -4.50 15.00 8.24
CA GLU A 155 -4.21 13.67 7.70
C GLU A 155 -4.20 13.67 6.15
N ILE A 156 -3.02 13.42 5.59
CA ILE A 156 -2.65 12.43 4.55
C ILE A 156 -1.18 12.74 4.24
N ARG A 157 -0.27 11.83 4.60
CA ARG A 157 1.18 11.94 4.32
C ARG A 157 1.66 10.61 3.76
N VAL A 158 2.03 10.58 2.48
CA VAL A 158 2.63 9.40 1.84
C VAL A 158 4.14 9.62 1.81
N GLY A 159 4.91 8.74 2.46
CA GLY A 159 6.38 8.74 2.37
C GLY A 159 7.08 9.73 3.30
N THR A 160 6.87 9.62 4.62
CA THR A 160 7.45 10.53 5.61
C THR A 160 8.11 9.75 6.73
N VAL A 161 9.37 10.07 7.04
CA VAL A 161 10.11 9.46 8.16
C VAL A 161 10.17 10.42 9.35
N ASN A 162 9.51 10.08 10.46
CA ASN A 162 9.45 10.94 11.64
C ASN A 162 10.75 10.92 12.46
N VAL A 163 11.18 12.10 12.90
CA VAL A 163 12.43 12.31 13.65
C VAL A 163 12.23 12.28 15.18
N GLY A 164 11.01 12.54 15.67
CA GLY A 164 10.72 12.77 17.10
C GLY A 164 9.95 11.67 17.85
N GLY A 165 9.90 10.44 17.33
CA GLY A 165 9.19 9.33 18.00
C GLY A 165 7.65 9.41 17.99
N GLU A 166 7.07 10.47 17.44
CA GLU A 166 5.62 10.56 17.20
C GLU A 166 5.19 9.60 16.09
N ARG A 167 3.99 9.01 16.24
CA ARG A 167 3.44 8.02 15.31
C ARG A 167 3.47 8.58 13.89
N SER A 168 4.24 7.95 13.02
CA SER A 168 4.04 8.07 11.58
C SER A 168 2.67 7.51 11.23
N ASN A 169 2.02 8.06 10.21
CA ASN A 169 0.65 7.74 9.79
C ASN A 169 0.51 6.27 9.33
N PHE A 170 0.54 5.34 10.28
CA PHE A 170 0.31 3.92 10.07
C PHE A 170 -1.06 3.55 10.59
N GLU A 171 -2.05 3.76 9.74
CA GLU A 171 -3.07 2.73 9.62
C GLU A 171 -3.18 2.28 8.17
N LEU A 172 -2.60 1.10 7.93
CA LEU A 172 -3.09 0.16 6.93
C LEU A 172 -2.51 -1.26 7.19
N GLY A 173 -3.28 -2.09 7.91
CA GLY A 173 -3.11 -3.56 8.00
C GLY A 173 -2.21 -4.13 9.12
N SER A 174 -2.65 -4.01 10.38
CA SER A 174 -2.17 -4.59 11.67
C SER A 174 -0.89 -5.47 11.79
N ARG A 175 -0.07 -5.07 12.79
CA ARG A 175 0.87 -5.79 13.69
C ARG A 175 1.97 -6.74 13.17
N ASN A 176 1.89 -7.33 11.98
CA ASN A 176 2.90 -8.30 11.48
C ASN A 176 3.72 -7.81 10.27
N THR A 177 3.45 -6.60 9.80
CA THR A 177 3.98 -6.05 8.54
C THR A 177 5.42 -5.56 8.64
N LEU A 178 5.93 -5.17 9.82
CA LEU A 178 7.28 -4.61 9.93
C LEU A 178 8.38 -5.67 9.78
N GLY A 179 8.29 -6.76 10.55
CA GLY A 179 9.27 -7.85 10.52
C GLY A 179 9.23 -8.65 9.22
N ARG A 180 8.04 -8.83 8.62
CA ARG A 180 7.88 -9.54 7.35
C ARG A 180 8.34 -8.70 6.17
N LEU A 181 8.12 -7.39 6.19
CA LEU A 181 8.66 -6.49 5.18
C LEU A 181 10.19 -6.39 5.25
N LEU A 182 10.79 -6.29 6.45
CA LEU A 182 12.24 -6.39 6.62
C LEU A 182 12.79 -7.69 6.04
N LYS A 183 12.11 -8.82 6.28
CA LYS A 183 12.46 -10.13 5.71
C LYS A 183 12.34 -10.15 4.19
N ASN A 184 11.31 -9.56 3.59
CA ASN A 184 11.12 -9.56 2.14
C ASN A 184 12.07 -8.59 1.41
N THR A 185 12.36 -7.43 2.02
CA THR A 185 13.26 -6.42 1.47
C THR A 185 14.74 -6.83 1.59
N MET A 186 15.14 -7.48 2.70
CA MET A 186 16.53 -7.87 2.94
C MET A 186 16.85 -9.33 2.57
N ASN A 187 15.87 -10.25 2.68
CA ASN A 187 16.04 -11.69 2.38
C ASN A 187 15.25 -12.14 1.15
N ALA A 188 15.13 -11.30 0.11
CA ALA A 188 14.87 -11.62 -1.29
C ALA A 188 14.02 -12.88 -1.62
N THR A 189 12.97 -13.18 -0.87
CA THR A 189 12.00 -14.21 -1.23
C THR A 189 10.93 -13.58 -2.10
N PRO A 190 10.71 -14.08 -3.34
CA PRO A 190 9.59 -13.67 -4.17
C PRO A 190 8.30 -13.73 -3.35
N THR A 191 7.60 -12.61 -3.25
CA THR A 191 6.38 -12.50 -2.45
C THR A 191 5.17 -12.56 -3.38
N LYS A 192 4.30 -13.56 -3.19
CA LYS A 192 3.08 -13.72 -3.99
C LYS A 192 1.87 -13.26 -3.20
N VAL A 193 1.13 -12.29 -3.72
CA VAL A 193 0.01 -11.67 -3.00
C VAL A 193 -1.29 -11.89 -3.75
N GLY A 194 -2.31 -12.36 -3.04
CA GLY A 194 -3.69 -12.36 -3.53
C GLY A 194 -4.39 -11.04 -3.21
N VAL A 195 -5.22 -10.52 -4.11
CA VAL A 195 -6.10 -9.37 -3.86
C VAL A 195 -7.53 -9.80 -4.11
N TYR A 196 -8.35 -9.80 -3.06
CA TYR A 196 -9.74 -10.24 -3.13
C TYR A 196 -10.69 -9.09 -2.94
N PHE A 197 -11.28 -8.63 -4.05
CA PHE A 197 -12.29 -7.58 -4.04
C PHE A 197 -13.67 -8.15 -3.73
N GLY A 198 -14.46 -7.42 -2.95
CA GLY A 198 -15.83 -7.80 -2.66
C GLY A 198 -16.61 -6.71 -1.95
N THR A 199 -17.94 -6.75 -2.03
CA THR A 199 -18.76 -5.85 -1.21
C THR A 199 -18.72 -6.28 0.26
N PHE A 200 -18.66 -7.60 0.54
CA PHE A 200 -18.64 -8.17 1.89
C PHE A 200 -19.78 -7.64 2.77
N ASP A 201 -21.02 -7.94 2.37
CA ASP A 201 -22.22 -7.37 2.99
C ASP A 201 -23.25 -8.43 3.42
N PRO A 202 -22.98 -9.18 4.51
CA PRO A 202 -21.77 -9.14 5.34
C PRO A 202 -20.62 -10.02 4.78
N VAL A 203 -19.42 -9.88 5.35
CA VAL A 203 -18.38 -10.93 5.24
C VAL A 203 -18.91 -12.22 5.87
N HIS A 204 -18.53 -13.38 5.32
CA HIS A 204 -19.04 -14.68 5.74
C HIS A 204 -18.03 -15.79 5.45
N GLU A 205 -18.28 -17.00 5.97
CA GLU A 205 -17.31 -18.10 5.93
C GLU A 205 -16.96 -18.54 4.50
N GLY A 206 -17.89 -18.47 3.55
CA GLY A 206 -17.59 -18.69 2.13
C GLY A 206 -16.46 -17.80 1.60
N HIS A 207 -16.46 -16.49 1.92
CA HIS A 207 -15.39 -15.58 1.50
C HIS A 207 -14.04 -15.97 2.13
N VAL A 208 -14.04 -16.34 3.41
CA VAL A 208 -12.82 -16.70 4.14
C VAL A 208 -12.27 -18.04 3.63
N ALA A 209 -13.14 -19.01 3.38
CA ALA A 209 -12.78 -20.31 2.84
C ALA A 209 -12.15 -20.18 1.45
N VAL A 210 -12.75 -19.39 0.55
CA VAL A 210 -12.17 -19.08 -0.76
C VAL A 210 -10.78 -18.44 -0.62
N ALA A 211 -10.65 -17.41 0.23
CA ALA A 211 -9.38 -16.73 0.40
C ALA A 211 -8.28 -17.66 0.94
N LYS A 212 -8.60 -18.55 1.90
CA LYS A 212 -7.65 -19.53 2.47
C LYS A 212 -7.26 -20.58 1.44
N ALA A 213 -8.24 -21.18 0.77
CA ALA A 213 -8.00 -22.23 -0.21
C ALA A 213 -7.19 -21.73 -1.41
N VAL A 214 -7.48 -20.51 -1.89
CA VAL A 214 -6.67 -19.87 -2.94
C VAL A 214 -5.25 -19.57 -2.44
N ARG A 215 -5.11 -19.03 -1.22
CA ARG A 215 -3.80 -18.76 -0.63
C ARG A 215 -2.93 -20.01 -0.58
N GLU A 216 -3.49 -21.11 -0.08
CA GLU A 216 -2.78 -22.38 0.04
C GLU A 216 -2.44 -22.98 -1.32
N LYS A 217 -3.42 -23.07 -2.23
CA LYS A 217 -3.23 -23.71 -3.54
C LYS A 217 -2.20 -22.99 -4.42
N TYR A 218 -2.19 -21.66 -4.36
CA TYR A 218 -1.29 -20.84 -5.18
C TYR A 218 -0.02 -20.42 -4.43
N ASN A 219 0.21 -20.97 -3.23
CA ASN A 219 1.34 -20.61 -2.35
C ASN A 219 1.48 -19.09 -2.19
N LEU A 220 0.35 -18.41 -2.01
CA LEU A 220 0.35 -16.98 -1.75
C LEU A 220 0.82 -16.74 -0.32
N ASP A 221 1.69 -15.76 -0.14
CA ASP A 221 2.18 -15.34 1.17
C ASP A 221 1.04 -14.81 2.04
N GLU A 222 0.16 -14.02 1.42
CA GLU A 222 -0.96 -13.32 2.04
C GLU A 222 -2.07 -13.06 1.00
N VAL A 223 -3.30 -12.92 1.48
CA VAL A 223 -4.42 -12.42 0.68
C VAL A 223 -4.93 -11.12 1.29
N ILE A 224 -5.00 -10.08 0.47
CA ILE A 224 -5.46 -8.75 0.84
C ILE A 224 -6.94 -8.63 0.46
N ILE A 225 -7.79 -8.57 1.49
CA ILE A 225 -9.22 -8.36 1.35
C ILE A 225 -9.47 -6.86 1.13
N VAL A 226 -10.08 -6.51 0.00
CA VAL A 226 -10.32 -5.12 -0.40
C VAL A 226 -11.83 -4.88 -0.53
N PRO A 227 -12.47 -4.21 0.43
CA PRO A 227 -13.88 -3.91 0.32
C PRO A 227 -14.14 -2.90 -0.79
N ASN A 228 -15.16 -3.16 -1.60
CA ASN A 228 -15.69 -2.19 -2.55
C ASN A 228 -16.43 -1.12 -1.75
N ILE A 229 -15.86 0.09 -1.65
CA ILE A 229 -16.42 1.20 -0.86
C ILE A 229 -17.72 1.70 -1.50
N VAL A 230 -17.74 1.84 -2.84
CA VAL A 230 -18.95 2.09 -3.63
C VAL A 230 -19.15 0.89 -4.55
N SER A 231 -20.20 0.11 -4.32
CA SER A 231 -20.54 -0.99 -5.23
C SER A 231 -21.53 -0.47 -6.27
N ILE A 232 -21.04 -0.26 -7.51
CA ILE A 232 -21.88 0.15 -8.66
C ILE A 232 -23.09 -0.81 -8.82
N ASN A 233 -22.91 -2.09 -8.49
CA ASN A 233 -23.92 -3.14 -8.64
C ASN A 233 -24.85 -3.29 -7.41
N LYS A 234 -24.57 -2.62 -6.28
CA LYS A 234 -25.34 -2.76 -5.03
C LYS A 234 -25.53 -1.38 -4.36
N PRO A 235 -26.43 -0.53 -4.89
CA PRO A 235 -26.65 0.83 -4.37
C PRO A 235 -27.21 0.87 -2.94
N ASN A 236 -27.88 -0.21 -2.49
CA ASN A 236 -28.45 -0.34 -1.15
C ASN A 236 -27.56 -1.15 -0.19
N ALA A 237 -26.25 -1.24 -0.46
CA ALA A 237 -25.33 -1.94 0.43
C ALA A 237 -25.26 -1.25 1.79
N THR A 238 -25.02 -2.02 2.86
CA THR A 238 -24.74 -1.46 4.18
C THR A 238 -23.54 -0.51 4.11
N SER A 239 -23.53 0.51 4.98
CA SER A 239 -22.50 1.55 4.99
C SER A 239 -21.10 0.95 4.99
N ALA A 240 -20.16 1.62 4.30
CA ALA A 240 -18.78 1.12 4.20
C ALA A 240 -18.14 0.91 5.58
N GLN A 241 -18.48 1.75 6.56
CA GLN A 241 -18.00 1.64 7.93
C GLN A 241 -18.40 0.33 8.59
N HIS A 242 -19.69 -0.03 8.56
CA HIS A 242 -20.16 -1.29 9.14
C HIS A 242 -19.54 -2.51 8.45
N ARG A 243 -19.37 -2.47 7.12
CA ARG A 243 -18.71 -3.54 6.36
C ARG A 243 -17.23 -3.68 6.74
N LEU A 244 -16.53 -2.57 6.94
CA LEU A 244 -15.15 -2.57 7.43
C LEU A 244 -15.06 -3.14 8.85
N ASP A 245 -15.98 -2.80 9.73
CA ASP A 245 -15.97 -3.29 11.12
C ASP A 245 -16.26 -4.79 11.19
N MET A 246 -17.25 -5.29 10.43
CA MET A 246 -17.48 -6.73 10.29
C MET A 246 -16.25 -7.46 9.72
N LEU A 247 -15.58 -6.88 8.73
CA LEU A 247 -14.32 -7.42 8.19
C LEU A 247 -13.20 -7.45 9.24
N ARG A 248 -13.04 -6.39 10.05
CA ARG A 248 -12.04 -6.34 11.13
C ARG A 248 -12.28 -7.44 12.15
N ILE A 249 -13.53 -7.62 12.59
CA ILE A 249 -13.93 -8.67 13.53
C ILE A 249 -13.55 -10.04 12.96
N ARG A 250 -13.95 -10.33 11.71
CA ARG A 250 -13.74 -11.66 11.14
C ARG A 250 -12.28 -11.96 10.83
N LEU A 251 -11.61 -11.04 10.15
CA LEU A 251 -10.25 -11.25 9.65
C LEU A 251 -9.20 -11.16 10.76
N GLY A 252 -9.49 -10.49 11.88
CA GLY A 252 -8.61 -10.45 13.05
C GLY A 252 -8.28 -11.83 13.64
N LYS A 253 -9.06 -12.86 13.29
CA LYS A 253 -8.87 -14.26 13.70
C LYS A 253 -8.01 -15.08 12.72
N GLU A 254 -7.71 -14.55 11.53
CA GLU A 254 -7.09 -15.30 10.44
C GLU A 254 -5.64 -14.87 10.21
N LYS A 255 -4.71 -15.84 10.22
CA LYS A 255 -3.33 -15.59 9.79
C LYS A 255 -3.25 -15.57 8.27
N GLY A 256 -2.55 -14.58 7.70
CA GLY A 256 -2.30 -14.49 6.26
C GLY A 256 -3.48 -13.98 5.43
N LEU A 257 -4.55 -13.51 6.07
CA LEU A 257 -5.61 -12.73 5.42
C LEU A 257 -5.59 -11.32 6.03
N ASN A 258 -5.35 -10.30 5.21
CA ASN A 258 -5.15 -8.93 5.67
C ASN A 258 -6.23 -8.01 5.08
N LEU A 259 -6.73 -7.07 5.86
CA LEU A 259 -7.71 -6.08 5.41
C LEU A 259 -7.03 -4.82 4.88
N TYR A 260 -7.40 -4.38 3.67
CA TYR A 260 -7.07 -3.04 3.19
C TYR A 260 -8.11 -2.03 3.68
N THR A 261 -7.67 -1.07 4.51
CA THR A 261 -8.49 -0.01 5.12
C THR A 261 -8.35 1.36 4.46
N GLY A 262 -7.57 1.49 3.38
CA GLY A 262 -7.40 2.74 2.64
C GLY A 262 -8.57 3.02 1.71
N ALA A 263 -8.57 4.20 1.09
CA ALA A 263 -9.60 4.62 0.14
C ALA A 263 -9.47 3.92 -1.22
N SER A 264 -9.69 2.60 -1.26
CA SER A 264 -9.67 1.80 -2.51
C SER A 264 -10.66 2.34 -3.55
N GLY A 265 -11.83 2.80 -3.10
CA GLY A 265 -12.88 3.37 -3.95
C GLY A 265 -12.43 4.60 -4.74
N GLU A 266 -11.69 5.52 -4.12
CA GLU A 266 -11.20 6.73 -4.80
C GLU A 266 -10.26 6.37 -5.95
N ILE A 267 -9.29 5.50 -5.69
CA ILE A 267 -8.29 5.08 -6.67
C ILE A 267 -8.95 4.30 -7.81
N ILE A 268 -9.82 3.34 -7.48
CA ILE A 268 -10.44 2.46 -8.47
C ILE A 268 -11.44 3.23 -9.33
N ASN A 269 -12.23 4.13 -8.73
CA ASN A 269 -13.21 4.90 -9.49
C ASN A 269 -12.54 5.90 -10.44
N GLN A 270 -11.40 6.46 -10.04
CA GLN A 270 -10.72 7.47 -10.84
C GLN A 270 -9.76 6.88 -11.88
N PHE A 271 -9.06 5.80 -11.55
CA PHE A 271 -7.96 5.27 -12.36
C PHE A 271 -8.11 3.79 -12.74
N GLY A 272 -9.17 3.11 -12.27
CA GLY A 272 -9.39 1.70 -12.50
C GLY A 272 -8.60 0.79 -11.55
N ARG A 273 -8.71 -0.53 -11.78
CA ARG A 273 -8.11 -1.55 -10.91
C ARG A 273 -6.62 -1.78 -11.14
N ASP A 274 -6.11 -1.54 -12.35
CA ASP A 274 -4.69 -1.79 -12.66
C ASP A 274 -3.75 -0.90 -11.83
N PRO A 275 -3.97 0.44 -11.73
CA PRO A 275 -3.16 1.29 -10.85
C PRO A 275 -3.30 0.95 -9.36
N PHE A 276 -4.48 0.49 -8.92
CA PHE A 276 -4.65 0.00 -7.55
C PHE A 276 -3.84 -1.27 -7.30
N ILE A 277 -3.82 -2.21 -8.25
CA ILE A 277 -3.02 -3.43 -8.16
C ILE A 277 -1.54 -3.09 -8.13
N GLU A 278 -1.07 -2.16 -8.97
CA GLU A 278 0.31 -1.67 -8.91
C GLU A 278 0.64 -1.08 -7.53
N ARG A 279 -0.27 -0.29 -6.95
CA ARG A 279 -0.11 0.21 -5.57
C ARG A 279 -0.02 -0.92 -4.55
N ILE A 280 -0.82 -1.98 -4.66
CA ILE A 280 -0.71 -3.15 -3.78
C ILE A 280 0.62 -3.87 -3.99
N THR A 281 1.06 -4.08 -5.23
CA THR A 281 2.37 -4.65 -5.56
C THR A 281 3.47 -3.90 -4.83
N GLN A 282 3.43 -2.56 -4.87
CA GLN A 282 4.41 -1.70 -4.22
C GLN A 282 4.31 -1.73 -2.68
N ILE A 283 3.10 -1.68 -2.10
CA ILE A 283 2.91 -1.71 -0.63
C ILE A 283 3.43 -3.01 -0.02
N TYR A 284 3.20 -4.14 -0.69
CA TYR A 284 3.54 -5.47 -0.17
C TYR A 284 4.88 -6.00 -0.70
N GLY A 285 5.57 -5.25 -1.55
CA GLY A 285 6.80 -5.71 -2.21
C GLY A 285 6.58 -7.00 -3.02
N ALA A 286 5.37 -7.18 -3.58
CA ALA A 286 5.00 -8.40 -4.26
C ALA A 286 5.74 -8.54 -5.59
N THR A 287 6.24 -9.74 -5.87
CA THR A 287 6.79 -10.08 -7.20
C THR A 287 5.70 -10.51 -8.16
N GLU A 288 4.60 -11.05 -7.62
CA GLU A 288 3.42 -11.46 -8.38
C GLU A 288 2.16 -11.08 -7.60
N VAL A 289 1.17 -10.53 -8.30
CA VAL A 289 -0.14 -10.21 -7.74
C VAL A 289 -1.23 -10.96 -8.48
N PHE A 290 -2.12 -11.57 -7.71
CA PHE A 290 -3.24 -12.38 -8.19
C PHE A 290 -4.55 -11.74 -7.73
N GLN A 291 -5.33 -11.20 -8.66
CA GLN A 291 -6.71 -10.80 -8.36
C GLN A 291 -7.58 -12.05 -8.25
N ILE A 292 -8.13 -12.27 -7.05
CA ILE A 292 -9.11 -13.33 -6.79
C ILE A 292 -10.49 -12.81 -7.19
N ILE A 293 -11.19 -13.54 -8.06
CA ILE A 293 -12.49 -13.14 -8.61
C ILE A 293 -13.40 -14.37 -8.77
N GLY A 294 -14.70 -14.23 -8.47
CA GLY A 294 -15.67 -15.31 -8.75
C GLY A 294 -16.01 -15.40 -10.25
N SER A 295 -16.43 -16.58 -10.71
CA SER A 295 -16.77 -16.85 -12.12
C SER A 295 -17.79 -15.86 -12.71
N ASP A 296 -18.86 -15.52 -11.98
CA ASP A 296 -19.84 -14.49 -12.40
C ASP A 296 -19.20 -13.12 -12.65
N SER A 297 -18.35 -12.67 -11.74
CA SER A 297 -17.71 -11.36 -11.84
C SER A 297 -16.65 -11.35 -12.95
N PHE A 298 -16.01 -12.49 -13.20
CA PHE A 298 -15.10 -12.65 -14.33
C PHE A 298 -15.84 -12.57 -15.67
N LYS A 299 -16.97 -13.28 -15.82
CA LYS A 299 -17.85 -13.19 -17.01
C LYS A 299 -18.29 -11.75 -17.28
N SER A 300 -18.77 -11.05 -16.26
CA SER A 300 -19.14 -9.62 -16.39
C SER A 300 -17.95 -8.73 -16.77
N SER A 301 -16.74 -9.04 -16.28
CA SER A 301 -15.53 -8.32 -16.65
C SER A 301 -15.10 -8.56 -18.11
N LEU A 302 -15.36 -9.75 -18.65
CA LEU A 302 -15.17 -10.05 -20.08
C LEU A 302 -16.18 -9.30 -20.95
N GLU A 303 -17.47 -9.36 -20.62
CA GLU A 303 -18.54 -8.68 -21.37
C GLU A 303 -18.34 -7.16 -21.46
N SER A 304 -17.75 -6.57 -20.42
CA SER A 304 -17.43 -5.14 -20.36
C SER A 304 -16.07 -4.75 -20.95
N ASN A 305 -15.30 -5.70 -21.48
CA ASN A 305 -13.92 -5.50 -21.97
C ASN A 305 -13.02 -4.80 -20.93
N SER A 306 -13.23 -5.09 -19.65
CA SER A 306 -12.52 -4.43 -18.53
C SER A 306 -11.19 -5.11 -18.17
N ILE A 307 -10.84 -6.20 -18.85
CA ILE A 307 -9.59 -6.93 -18.67
C ILE A 307 -8.66 -6.55 -19.82
N ASN A 308 -7.57 -5.86 -19.49
CA ASN A 308 -6.52 -5.53 -20.44
C ASN A 308 -5.58 -6.75 -20.64
N PRO A 309 -5.44 -7.30 -21.85
CA PRO A 309 -4.54 -8.44 -22.13
C PRO A 309 -3.06 -8.14 -21.85
N SER A 310 -2.66 -6.87 -21.85
CA SER A 310 -1.30 -6.39 -21.54
C SER A 310 -1.10 -6.08 -20.04
N SER A 311 -2.08 -6.39 -19.19
CA SER A 311 -1.99 -6.13 -17.75
C SER A 311 -0.97 -7.05 -17.08
N ASN A 312 -0.24 -6.53 -16.08
CA ASN A 312 0.64 -7.33 -15.21
C ASN A 312 -0.15 -8.01 -14.07
N ARG A 313 -1.47 -8.06 -14.16
CA ARG A 313 -2.37 -8.64 -13.16
C ARG A 313 -2.78 -10.05 -13.57
N ASN A 314 -2.40 -11.02 -12.75
CA ASN A 314 -2.93 -12.38 -12.88
C ASN A 314 -4.31 -12.45 -12.22
N PHE A 315 -5.17 -13.32 -12.72
CA PHE A 315 -6.49 -13.60 -12.18
C PHE A 315 -6.54 -15.02 -11.66
N ILE A 316 -7.10 -15.20 -10.47
CA ILE A 316 -7.53 -16.50 -9.98
C ILE A 316 -9.04 -16.49 -10.00
N VAL A 317 -9.61 -17.18 -10.99
CA VAL A 317 -11.06 -17.28 -11.16
C VAL A 317 -11.57 -18.46 -10.36
N VAL A 318 -12.47 -18.18 -9.42
CA VAL A 318 -13.05 -19.15 -8.50
C VAL A 318 -14.41 -19.59 -9.08
N PRO A 319 -14.55 -20.85 -9.52
CA PRO A 319 -15.83 -21.40 -9.94
C PRO A 319 -16.84 -21.42 -8.79
N ARG A 320 -18.13 -21.30 -9.11
CA ARG A 320 -19.20 -21.49 -8.13
C ARG A 320 -19.36 -22.95 -7.73
N ASP A 321 -19.23 -23.84 -8.69
CA ASP A 321 -19.33 -25.28 -8.48
C ASP A 321 -18.15 -26.00 -9.15
N ALA A 322 -17.83 -27.19 -8.68
CA ALA A 322 -16.67 -27.95 -9.16
C ALA A 322 -16.81 -28.43 -10.62
N THR A 323 -18.02 -28.36 -11.19
CA THR A 323 -18.32 -28.79 -12.56
C THR A 323 -18.42 -27.62 -13.54
N GLU A 324 -18.42 -26.38 -13.05
CA GLU A 324 -18.54 -25.17 -13.84
C GLU A 324 -17.33 -25.05 -14.78
N LYS A 325 -17.62 -25.03 -16.08
CA LYS A 325 -16.63 -24.68 -17.09
C LYS A 325 -16.55 -23.17 -17.20
N ILE A 326 -15.34 -22.64 -17.08
CA ILE A 326 -15.03 -21.23 -17.27
C ILE A 326 -14.31 -21.10 -18.60
N ASP A 327 -14.97 -20.46 -19.56
CA ASP A 327 -14.38 -20.15 -20.85
C ASP A 327 -13.45 -18.95 -20.69
N VAL A 328 -12.17 -19.15 -20.99
CA VAL A 328 -11.13 -18.12 -20.95
C VAL A 328 -10.76 -17.79 -22.40
N PRO A 329 -10.90 -16.53 -22.84
CA PRO A 329 -10.43 -16.11 -24.15
C PRO A 329 -8.95 -16.43 -24.38
N GLU A 330 -8.59 -16.82 -25.60
CA GLU A 330 -7.24 -17.28 -25.96
C GLU A 330 -6.16 -16.25 -25.61
N ASP A 331 -6.46 -14.97 -25.84
CA ASP A 331 -5.61 -13.81 -25.54
C ASP A 331 -5.50 -13.47 -24.04
N LEU A 332 -6.23 -14.17 -23.16
CA LEU A 332 -6.17 -13.99 -21.71
C LEU A 332 -5.63 -15.22 -20.97
N THR A 333 -5.31 -16.31 -21.67
CA THR A 333 -4.85 -17.58 -21.07
C THR A 333 -3.57 -17.44 -20.26
N HIS A 334 -2.70 -16.48 -20.58
CA HIS A 334 -1.48 -16.19 -19.81
C HIS A 334 -1.73 -15.44 -18.50
N LEU A 335 -2.88 -14.79 -18.35
CA LEU A 335 -3.25 -14.03 -17.15
C LEU A 335 -4.20 -14.79 -16.24
N VAL A 336 -4.98 -15.72 -16.77
CA VAL A 336 -6.14 -16.28 -16.08
C VAL A 336 -5.87 -17.71 -15.63
N HIS A 337 -5.95 -17.92 -14.32
CA HIS A 337 -5.87 -19.23 -13.69
C HIS A 337 -7.24 -19.61 -13.14
N VAL A 338 -7.82 -20.70 -13.63
CA VAL A 338 -9.02 -21.28 -13.00
C VAL A 338 -8.59 -22.02 -11.75
N SER A 339 -9.13 -21.61 -10.60
CA SER A 339 -8.65 -22.01 -9.28
C SER A 339 -8.72 -23.52 -9.06
N GLY A 340 -9.64 -24.24 -9.73
CA GLY A 340 -9.98 -25.64 -9.42
C GLY A 340 -10.38 -25.84 -7.94
N VAL A 341 -10.79 -24.76 -7.27
CA VAL A 341 -11.35 -24.70 -5.92
C VAL A 341 -12.70 -24.05 -6.11
N ALA A 342 -13.78 -24.83 -5.98
CA ALA A 342 -15.13 -24.27 -6.01
C ALA A 342 -15.40 -23.49 -4.72
N ASP A 343 -16.29 -22.51 -4.78
CA ASP A 343 -16.88 -21.90 -3.58
C ASP A 343 -17.52 -23.02 -2.73
N PRO A 344 -16.89 -23.39 -1.60
CA PRO A 344 -17.15 -24.69 -0.97
C PRO A 344 -18.52 -24.79 -0.32
N MET A 345 -19.29 -23.69 -0.26
CA MET A 345 -20.55 -23.64 0.49
C MET A 345 -21.74 -23.12 -0.32
N GLY A 346 -21.54 -22.64 -1.55
CA GLY A 346 -22.60 -21.93 -2.30
C GLY A 346 -23.21 -20.77 -1.51
N LEU A 347 -22.47 -20.28 -0.51
CA LEU A 347 -22.96 -19.38 0.50
C LEU A 347 -22.94 -17.96 -0.06
N SER A 348 -24.06 -17.27 0.05
CA SER A 348 -24.16 -15.88 -0.37
C SER A 348 -24.54 -14.97 0.78
N SER A 349 -24.02 -13.76 0.77
CA SER A 349 -24.44 -12.72 1.71
C SER A 349 -25.94 -12.44 1.59
N THR A 350 -26.55 -12.65 0.42
CA THR A 350 -28.00 -12.55 0.22
C THR A 350 -28.78 -13.60 1.02
N LEU A 351 -28.31 -14.84 1.09
CA LEU A 351 -28.93 -15.87 1.92
C LEU A 351 -28.83 -15.52 3.40
N ILE A 352 -27.65 -15.07 3.85
CA ILE A 352 -27.44 -14.66 5.25
C ILE A 352 -28.37 -13.51 5.64
N ARG A 353 -28.48 -12.46 4.81
CA ARG A 353 -29.42 -11.36 5.06
C ARG A 353 -30.88 -11.84 5.11
N LYS A 354 -31.27 -12.82 4.30
CA LYS A 354 -32.64 -13.39 4.33
C LYS A 354 -32.93 -14.13 5.65
N ILE A 355 -31.98 -14.94 6.13
CA ILE A 355 -32.11 -15.66 7.41
C ILE A 355 -32.28 -14.67 8.57
N ILE A 356 -31.41 -13.65 8.62
CA ILE A 356 -31.45 -12.63 9.67
C ILE A 356 -32.76 -11.83 9.62
N LYS A 357 -33.22 -11.46 8.42
CA LYS A 357 -34.51 -10.79 8.22
C LYS A 357 -35.71 -11.66 8.63
N GLY A 358 -35.58 -12.97 8.52
CA GLY A 358 -36.54 -13.95 9.03
C GLY A 358 -36.55 -14.09 10.56
N ASN A 359 -35.73 -13.32 11.28
CA ASN A 359 -35.47 -13.44 12.72
C ASN A 359 -34.83 -14.78 13.12
N GLU A 360 -34.13 -15.43 12.20
CA GLU A 360 -33.36 -16.63 12.45
C GLU A 360 -31.87 -16.30 12.61
N LYS A 361 -31.15 -17.08 13.41
CA LYS A 361 -29.69 -16.99 13.54
C LYS A 361 -29.05 -17.86 12.44
N PRO A 362 -28.22 -17.29 11.54
CA PRO A 362 -27.40 -18.10 10.63
C PRO A 362 -26.50 -19.07 11.39
N ASP A 363 -26.29 -20.26 10.86
CA ASP A 363 -25.36 -21.22 11.44
C ASP A 363 -23.94 -20.62 11.53
N SER A 364 -23.18 -20.99 12.55
CA SER A 364 -21.78 -20.57 12.75
C SER A 364 -20.85 -20.93 11.58
N THR A 365 -21.21 -21.95 10.80
CA THR A 365 -20.54 -22.35 9.56
C THR A 365 -20.86 -21.42 8.39
N MET A 366 -21.88 -20.58 8.50
CA MET A 366 -22.26 -19.57 7.51
C MET A 366 -21.69 -18.19 7.90
N LEU A 367 -21.88 -17.79 9.16
CA LEU A 367 -21.49 -16.47 9.66
C LEU A 367 -20.88 -16.60 11.05
N ASP A 368 -19.67 -16.05 11.22
CA ASP A 368 -19.00 -15.98 12.52
C ASP A 368 -19.87 -15.31 13.60
N ASP A 369 -19.88 -15.90 14.78
CA ASP A 369 -20.74 -15.48 15.90
C ASP A 369 -20.49 -14.02 16.35
N ASP A 370 -19.25 -13.54 16.28
CA ASP A 370 -18.94 -12.16 16.67
C ASP A 370 -19.39 -11.16 15.59
N VAL A 371 -19.34 -11.56 14.31
CA VAL A 371 -19.92 -10.78 13.22
C VAL A 371 -21.44 -10.75 13.34
N TYR A 372 -22.07 -11.88 13.64
CA TYR A 372 -23.52 -11.94 13.89
C TYR A 372 -23.92 -11.05 15.07
N ARG A 373 -23.16 -11.07 16.17
CA ARG A 373 -23.41 -10.20 17.32
C ARG A 373 -23.37 -8.72 16.93
N TYR A 374 -22.34 -8.30 16.19
CA TYR A 374 -22.22 -6.94 15.68
C TYR A 374 -23.42 -6.54 14.81
N VAL A 375 -23.88 -7.43 13.93
CA VAL A 375 -25.04 -7.22 13.07
C VAL A 375 -26.31 -6.95 13.87
N ILE A 376 -26.56 -7.73 14.93
CA ILE A 376 -27.75 -7.58 15.78
C ILE A 376 -27.67 -6.30 16.62
N GLU A 377 -26.52 -6.01 17.22
CA GLU A 377 -26.27 -4.81 18.04
C GLU A 377 -26.46 -3.51 17.24
N ASN A 378 -26.08 -3.52 15.96
CA ASN A 378 -26.23 -2.38 15.06
C ASN A 378 -27.55 -2.40 14.25
N ALA A 379 -28.48 -3.29 14.59
CA ALA A 379 -29.78 -3.44 13.92
C ALA A 379 -29.69 -3.58 12.38
N LEU A 380 -28.66 -4.25 11.88
CA LEU A 380 -28.44 -4.45 10.45
C LEU A 380 -29.28 -5.61 9.90
N TYR A 381 -29.71 -5.48 8.65
CA TYR A 381 -30.43 -6.51 7.87
C TYR A 381 -31.81 -6.93 8.40
N LYS A 382 -32.45 -6.10 9.23
CA LYS A 382 -33.82 -6.29 9.71
C LYS A 382 -34.86 -5.79 8.70
#